data_AF-A0A830C482-F1
#
_entry.id   AF-A0A830C482-F1
#
_cell.length_a   1.000
_cell.length_b   1.000
_cell.length_c   1.000
_cell.angle_alpha   90.00
_cell.angle_beta   90.00
_cell.angle_gamma   90.00
#
_symmetry.space_group_name_H-M   'P 1'
#
loop_
_entity.id
_entity.type
_entity.pdbx_description
1 polymer ?
#
loop_
_entity_poly.entity_id
_entity_poly.type
_entity_poly.pdbx_seq_one_letter_code
_entity_poly.pdbx_strand_id
1 'polypeptide(L)'
;MAATATPGPEIVLAKPRFPASNRILGSRIAYFGRETKGSDQTKLSSLSLSATHLFSKSYNCNLLKSERHVVKAMSGKRAFIAGIADDNGYGWAIAKSLAAAGAEILVGTWVPALNIFETSLRRGKFDESRVLPDGSLMEITKVYPLDAVFDCPEDVPDDEVAETVKQDFGTIDILVHSLANGPEVIKPLLETSRNGYLAAISAYGGGMSSAKSALESPLRSRAAKAIGFIDMMIDYSLENAPLQKELTAEEVGNAAAFLASPLASAITGAVVYVDNGLNAMGVGVDSPVFRDLDIPKANKN
;
A
#
# COMPACT_ATOMS: atom_id res chain seq x y z
N MET A 1 -37.35 -39.03 43.50
CA MET A 1 -38.74 -38.56 43.35
C MET A 1 -38.74 -37.05 43.49
N ALA A 2 -39.42 -36.37 42.55
CA ALA A 2 -39.63 -34.93 42.41
C ALA A 2 -38.38 -34.04 42.35
N ALA A 3 -38.02 -33.60 41.14
CA ALA A 3 -37.24 -32.38 40.92
C ALA A 3 -37.95 -31.55 39.84
N THR A 4 -38.41 -30.41 40.30
CA THR A 4 -39.07 -29.26 39.67
C THR A 4 -38.37 -28.74 38.42
N ALA A 5 -39.14 -28.42 37.39
CA ALA A 5 -38.71 -27.71 36.20
C ALA A 5 -38.61 -26.19 36.46
N THR A 6 -37.47 -25.59 36.14
CA THR A 6 -37.26 -24.14 36.04
C THR A 6 -37.38 -23.70 34.58
N PRO A 7 -38.11 -22.61 34.26
CA PRO A 7 -38.22 -22.11 32.90
C PRO A 7 -36.98 -21.27 32.51
N GLY A 8 -36.50 -21.46 31.28
CA GLY A 8 -35.38 -20.74 30.69
C GLY A 8 -35.74 -19.29 30.27
N PRO A 9 -34.73 -18.48 29.91
CA PRO A 9 -34.92 -17.05 29.67
C PRO A 9 -35.64 -16.78 28.34
N GLU A 10 -36.66 -15.91 28.41
CA GLU A 10 -37.42 -15.37 27.28
C GLU A 10 -36.59 -14.29 26.55
N ILE A 11 -36.46 -14.43 25.22
CA ILE A 11 -35.83 -13.43 24.36
C ILE A 11 -36.93 -12.46 23.88
N VAL A 12 -36.93 -11.24 24.41
CA VAL A 12 -37.82 -10.15 23.99
C VAL A 12 -37.27 -9.50 22.73
N LEU A 13 -37.95 -9.72 21.60
CA LEU A 13 -37.64 -9.10 20.31
C LEU A 13 -38.17 -7.65 20.27
N ALA A 14 -37.32 -6.67 20.58
CA ALA A 14 -37.67 -5.25 20.45
C ALA A 14 -37.64 -4.82 18.98
N LYS A 15 -38.81 -4.51 18.40
CA LYS A 15 -38.93 -3.86 17.08
C LYS A 15 -38.66 -2.35 17.21
N PRO A 16 -37.71 -1.75 16.47
CA PRO A 16 -37.54 -0.30 16.48
C PRO A 16 -38.70 0.39 15.75
N ARG A 17 -39.38 1.32 16.44
CA ARG A 17 -40.33 2.26 15.85
C ARG A 17 -39.59 3.54 15.46
N PHE A 18 -39.57 3.87 14.17
CA PHE A 18 -39.09 5.15 13.67
C PHE A 18 -40.18 6.23 13.82
N PRO A 19 -39.87 7.42 14.38
CA PRO A 19 -40.76 8.58 14.24
C PRO A 19 -40.52 9.25 12.88
N ALA A 20 -41.57 9.32 12.06
CA ALA A 20 -41.57 10.13 10.84
C ALA A 20 -41.64 11.62 11.22
N SER A 21 -40.53 12.34 11.02
CA SER A 21 -40.49 13.80 11.10
C SER A 21 -40.33 14.35 9.69
N ASN A 22 -41.40 14.95 9.15
CA ASN A 22 -41.35 15.74 7.94
C ASN A 22 -40.62 17.05 8.23
N ARG A 23 -39.31 17.09 7.97
CA ARG A 23 -38.56 18.35 7.78
C ARG A 23 -38.03 18.40 6.36
N ILE A 24 -38.68 19.24 5.57
CA ILE A 24 -38.15 19.76 4.31
C ILE A 24 -36.90 20.58 4.67
N LEU A 25 -35.72 20.00 4.49
CA LEU A 25 -34.46 20.72 4.61
C LEU A 25 -34.03 21.15 3.21
N GLY A 26 -34.32 22.40 2.87
CA GLY A 26 -33.85 23.03 1.65
C GLY A 26 -32.32 23.02 1.61
N SER A 27 -31.77 22.50 0.52
CA SER A 27 -30.35 22.57 0.18
C SER A 27 -29.93 24.04 0.07
N ARG A 28 -29.23 24.56 1.09
CA ARG A 28 -28.51 25.84 0.99
C ARG A 28 -27.15 25.58 0.36
N ILE A 29 -27.05 25.85 -0.94
CA ILE A 29 -25.75 26.06 -1.59
C ILE A 29 -25.22 27.40 -1.07
N ALA A 30 -24.13 27.36 -0.30
CA ALA A 30 -23.45 28.56 0.16
C ALA A 30 -22.63 29.16 -1.00
N TYR A 31 -23.15 30.21 -1.63
CA TYR A 31 -22.36 31.07 -2.51
C TYR A 31 -21.56 32.06 -1.66
N PHE A 32 -20.23 31.91 -1.63
CA PHE A 32 -19.34 32.98 -1.15
C PHE A 32 -19.18 34.03 -2.27
N GLY A 33 -20.09 35.00 -2.30
CA GLY A 33 -20.00 36.20 -3.13
C GLY A 33 -19.47 37.38 -2.31
N ARG A 34 -18.31 37.91 -2.67
CA ARG A 34 -17.77 39.16 -2.11
C ARG A 34 -18.47 40.33 -2.79
N GLU A 35 -19.20 41.14 -2.02
CA GLU A 35 -19.79 42.39 -2.51
C GLU A 35 -18.71 43.40 -2.88
N THR A 36 -18.86 44.04 -4.04
CA THR A 36 -18.29 45.35 -4.34
C THR A 36 -19.40 46.26 -4.85
N LYS A 37 -19.60 47.37 -4.13
CA LYS A 37 -20.52 48.47 -4.46
C LYS A 37 -20.18 49.11 -5.82
N GLY A 38 -21.22 49.43 -6.60
CA GLY A 38 -21.12 50.25 -7.81
C GLY A 38 -22.49 50.55 -8.44
N SER A 39 -22.92 51.80 -8.23
CA SER A 39 -24.07 52.59 -8.73
C SER A 39 -24.79 52.27 -10.06
N ASP A 40 -26.13 52.43 -9.97
CA ASP A 40 -27.11 53.09 -10.87
C ASP A 40 -27.46 52.60 -12.30
N GLN A 41 -28.74 52.18 -12.38
CA GLN A 41 -29.81 52.61 -13.30
C GLN A 41 -29.84 52.25 -14.81
N THR A 42 -30.87 51.43 -15.11
CA THR A 42 -31.95 51.60 -16.12
C THR A 42 -32.03 50.67 -17.34
N LYS A 43 -33.29 50.25 -17.57
CA LYS A 43 -33.97 49.71 -18.78
C LYS A 43 -33.92 48.21 -19.07
N LEU A 44 -35.07 47.58 -18.80
CA LEU A 44 -35.58 46.37 -19.43
C LEU A 44 -36.02 46.68 -20.87
N SER A 45 -35.51 45.94 -21.85
CA SER A 45 -36.22 45.67 -23.12
C SER A 45 -35.69 44.42 -23.83
N SER A 46 -36.63 43.52 -24.14
CA SER A 46 -36.69 42.51 -25.20
C SER A 46 -35.56 41.48 -25.36
N LEU A 47 -35.94 40.21 -25.16
CA LEU A 47 -35.24 39.00 -25.58
C LEU A 47 -35.07 38.93 -27.11
N SER A 48 -33.86 38.59 -27.57
CA SER A 48 -33.68 37.78 -28.78
C SER A 48 -32.54 36.80 -28.55
N LEU A 49 -32.84 35.49 -28.65
CA LEU A 49 -31.85 34.43 -28.65
C LEU A 49 -30.94 34.56 -29.87
N SER A 50 -29.64 34.70 -29.64
CA SER A 50 -28.62 34.18 -30.55
C SER A 50 -27.34 33.94 -29.74
N ALA A 51 -27.19 32.72 -29.24
CA ALA A 51 -26.04 32.30 -28.44
C ALA A 51 -25.01 31.58 -29.31
N THR A 52 -24.35 32.32 -30.20
CA THR A 52 -23.03 31.96 -30.72
C THR A 52 -22.01 32.94 -30.14
N HIS A 53 -21.65 32.72 -28.88
CA HIS A 53 -20.42 33.25 -28.33
C HIS A 53 -19.85 32.22 -27.37
N LEU A 54 -18.82 31.52 -27.85
CA LEU A 54 -17.92 30.73 -27.02
C LEU A 54 -17.39 31.63 -25.91
N PHE A 55 -17.93 31.48 -24.70
CA PHE A 55 -17.28 31.99 -23.50
C PHE A 55 -16.07 31.10 -23.22
N SER A 56 -14.93 31.36 -23.88
CA SER A 56 -13.64 30.89 -23.38
C SER A 56 -13.29 31.76 -22.16
N LYS A 57 -13.86 31.43 -21.00
CA LYS A 57 -13.39 32.01 -19.75
C LYS A 57 -12.08 31.30 -19.42
N SER A 58 -10.97 31.88 -19.88
CA SER A 58 -9.64 31.42 -19.53
C SER A 58 -9.46 31.63 -18.03
N TYR A 59 -9.54 30.54 -17.26
CA TYR A 59 -9.14 30.57 -15.87
C TYR A 59 -7.61 30.58 -15.88
N ASN A 60 -7.02 31.73 -15.53
CA ASN A 60 -5.63 31.75 -15.11
C ASN A 60 -5.56 30.95 -13.80
N CYS A 61 -5.29 29.65 -13.92
CA CYS A 61 -4.78 28.86 -12.81
C CYS A 61 -3.36 29.35 -12.60
N ASN A 62 -3.19 30.34 -11.72
CA ASN A 62 -1.88 30.58 -11.15
C ASN A 62 -1.46 29.23 -10.56
N LEU A 63 -0.37 28.67 -11.09
CA LEU A 63 0.31 27.52 -10.53
C LEU A 63 0.79 27.94 -9.14
N LEU A 64 -0.09 27.85 -8.15
CA LEU A 64 0.33 27.82 -6.77
C LEU A 64 1.33 26.67 -6.72
N LYS A 65 2.59 27.00 -6.48
CA LYS A 65 3.54 26.02 -5.96
C LYS A 65 2.82 25.43 -4.75
N SER A 66 2.27 24.25 -4.93
CA SER A 66 1.76 23.45 -3.83
C SER A 66 2.98 23.21 -2.98
N GLU A 67 3.14 24.01 -1.92
CA GLU A 67 3.94 23.60 -0.79
C GLU A 67 3.32 22.28 -0.36
N ARG A 68 3.99 21.18 -0.73
CA ARG A 68 3.58 19.84 -0.31
C ARG A 68 3.72 19.85 1.20
N HIS A 69 2.66 20.24 1.91
CA HIS A 69 2.53 19.98 3.32
C HIS A 69 2.55 18.47 3.45
N VAL A 70 3.72 17.91 3.77
CA VAL A 70 3.87 16.49 4.04
C VAL A 70 3.10 16.24 5.33
N VAL A 71 1.87 15.76 5.18
CA VAL A 71 1.07 15.32 6.32
C VAL A 71 1.80 14.11 6.89
N LYS A 72 2.43 14.28 8.06
CA LYS A 72 3.01 13.18 8.83
C LYS A 72 1.89 12.37 9.49
N ALA A 73 1.12 11.68 8.66
CA ALA A 73 -0.06 10.93 9.08
C ALA A 73 0.27 9.88 10.14
N MET A 74 1.50 9.36 10.15
CA MET A 74 1.99 8.31 11.05
C MET A 74 2.86 8.86 12.19
N SER A 75 2.83 10.17 12.47
CA SER A 75 3.64 10.74 13.57
C SER A 75 3.28 10.08 14.90
N GLY A 76 4.31 9.60 15.62
CA GLY A 76 4.15 8.90 16.89
C GLY A 76 3.72 7.44 16.76
N LYS A 77 3.62 6.90 15.54
CA LYS A 77 3.36 5.49 15.27
C LYS A 77 4.66 4.72 15.10
N ARG A 78 4.68 3.47 15.53
CA ARG A 78 5.83 2.57 15.40
C ARG A 78 5.54 1.43 14.45
N ALA A 79 6.43 1.23 13.48
CA ALA A 79 6.34 0.15 12.51
C ALA A 79 7.46 -0.88 12.72
N PHE A 80 7.10 -2.16 12.72
CA PHE A 80 8.05 -3.26 12.59
C PHE A 80 7.96 -3.85 11.19
N ILE A 81 9.05 -3.78 10.42
CA ILE A 81 9.12 -4.30 9.05
C ILE A 81 9.98 -5.56 9.03
N ALA A 82 9.34 -6.71 8.85
CA ALA A 82 9.98 -8.00 8.69
C ALA A 82 10.44 -8.20 7.24
N GLY A 83 11.70 -8.56 7.04
CA GLY A 83 12.22 -8.98 5.72
C GLY A 83 13.10 -7.97 4.98
N ILE A 84 13.71 -7.01 5.68
CA ILE A 84 14.69 -6.10 5.06
C ILE A 84 16.10 -6.68 5.23
N ALA A 85 16.81 -6.82 4.11
CA ALA A 85 18.20 -7.28 4.06
C ALA A 85 19.12 -6.41 3.18
N ASP A 86 18.55 -5.44 2.46
CA ASP A 86 19.19 -4.35 1.72
C ASP A 86 18.16 -3.28 1.32
N ASP A 87 18.55 -2.37 0.44
CA ASP A 87 17.79 -1.25 -0.06
C ASP A 87 17.09 -1.47 -1.42
N ASN A 88 17.07 -2.71 -1.95
CA ASN A 88 16.51 -3.02 -3.27
C ASN A 88 15.11 -3.68 -3.21
N GLY A 89 14.67 -4.11 -2.02
CA GLY A 89 13.40 -4.84 -1.83
C GLY A 89 12.21 -3.94 -1.50
N TYR A 90 11.00 -4.51 -1.58
CA TYR A 90 9.76 -3.82 -1.19
C TYR A 90 9.77 -3.40 0.28
N GLY A 91 10.28 -4.23 1.18
CA GLY A 91 10.37 -3.91 2.61
C GLY A 91 11.10 -2.57 2.86
N TRP A 92 12.17 -2.30 2.12
CA TRP A 92 12.90 -1.03 2.21
C TRP A 92 12.05 0.16 1.74
N ALA A 93 11.38 0.03 0.59
CA ALA A 93 10.54 1.10 0.06
C ALA A 93 9.31 1.38 0.94
N ILE A 94 8.73 0.34 1.56
CA ILE A 94 7.66 0.47 2.55
C ILE A 94 8.18 1.19 3.79
N ALA A 95 9.33 0.78 4.33
CA ALA A 95 9.94 1.46 5.48
C ALA A 95 10.20 2.95 5.19
N LYS A 96 10.71 3.26 4.00
CA LYS A 96 10.94 4.64 3.55
C LYS A 96 9.65 5.47 3.49
N SER A 97 8.57 4.88 2.98
CA SER A 97 7.27 5.55 2.86
C SER A 97 6.61 5.77 4.24
N LEU A 98 6.73 4.79 5.15
CA LEU A 98 6.28 4.94 6.53
C LEU A 98 7.09 5.98 7.30
N ALA A 99 8.41 6.03 7.11
CA ALA A 99 9.29 7.04 7.69
C ALA A 99 8.95 8.44 7.18
N ALA A 100 8.73 8.60 5.87
CA ALA A 100 8.27 9.86 5.27
C ALA A 100 6.91 10.31 5.85
N ALA A 101 6.03 9.36 6.17
CA ALA A 101 4.78 9.63 6.87
C ALA A 101 4.93 9.90 8.37
N GLY A 102 6.16 9.81 8.92
CA GLY A 102 6.50 10.14 10.30
C GLY A 102 6.51 8.97 11.29
N ALA A 103 6.47 7.72 10.81
CA ALA A 103 6.56 6.54 11.68
C ALA A 103 8.00 6.31 12.16
N GLU A 104 8.12 5.78 13.38
CA GLU A 104 9.35 5.19 13.90
C GLU A 104 9.57 3.79 13.29
N ILE A 105 10.79 3.50 12.83
CA ILE A 105 11.08 2.31 12.02
C ILE A 105 11.94 1.31 12.80
N LEU A 106 11.35 0.13 13.05
CA LEU A 106 12.05 -1.08 13.51
C LEU A 106 12.15 -2.07 12.36
N VAL A 107 13.29 -2.76 12.27
CA VAL A 107 13.57 -3.67 11.16
C VAL A 107 13.87 -5.07 11.68
N GLY A 108 13.19 -6.08 11.12
CA GLY A 108 13.56 -7.49 11.27
C GLY A 108 14.37 -7.96 10.08
N THR A 109 15.61 -8.37 10.31
CA THR A 109 16.54 -8.83 9.28
C THR A 109 16.87 -10.30 9.47
N TRP A 110 16.87 -11.06 8.37
CA TRP A 110 17.24 -12.47 8.39
C TRP A 110 18.66 -12.66 8.94
N VAL A 111 18.83 -13.59 9.89
CA VAL A 111 20.06 -13.74 10.68
C VAL A 111 21.33 -13.87 9.81
N PRO A 112 21.37 -14.68 8.74
CA PRO A 112 22.52 -14.74 7.83
C PRO A 112 22.86 -13.43 7.10
N ALA A 113 21.89 -12.53 6.91
CA ALA A 113 22.10 -11.23 6.26
C ALA A 113 22.40 -10.09 7.26
N LEU A 114 22.17 -10.30 8.56
CA LEU A 114 22.21 -9.28 9.60
C LEU A 114 23.55 -8.52 9.64
N ASN A 115 24.66 -9.24 9.76
CA ASN A 115 25.99 -8.63 9.88
C ASN A 115 26.35 -7.75 8.67
N ILE A 116 25.99 -8.19 7.47
CA ILE A 116 26.27 -7.46 6.22
C ILE A 116 25.38 -6.23 6.11
N PHE A 117 24.10 -6.38 6.45
CA PHE A 117 23.13 -5.29 6.45
C PHE A 117 23.54 -4.19 7.42
N GLU A 118 23.79 -4.51 8.69
CA GLU A 118 24.20 -3.54 9.70
C GLU A 118 25.53 -2.86 9.34
N THR A 119 26.51 -3.64 8.87
CA THR A 119 27.81 -3.09 8.46
C THR A 119 27.66 -2.12 7.28
N SER A 120 26.77 -2.43 6.34
CA SER A 120 26.50 -1.56 5.19
C SER A 120 25.78 -0.28 5.61
N LEU A 121 24.81 -0.39 6.53
CA LEU A 121 24.11 0.74 7.12
C LEU A 121 25.07 1.66 7.89
N ARG A 122 25.90 1.11 8.79
CA ARG A 122 26.90 1.88 9.56
C ARG A 122 27.94 2.57 8.69
N ARG A 123 28.28 1.99 7.54
CA ARG A 123 29.24 2.55 6.58
C ARG A 123 28.63 3.57 5.62
N GLY A 124 27.34 3.88 5.75
CA GLY A 124 26.65 4.84 4.90
C GLY A 124 26.37 4.35 3.48
N LYS A 125 26.48 3.03 3.22
CA LYS A 125 26.20 2.49 1.87
C LYS A 125 24.76 2.71 1.41
N PHE A 126 23.84 2.90 2.36
CA PHE A 126 22.42 3.12 2.09
C PHE A 126 22.01 4.60 2.24
N ASP A 127 22.96 5.53 2.43
CA ASP A 127 22.60 6.92 2.74
C ASP A 127 21.84 7.59 1.59
N GLU A 128 22.21 7.33 0.34
CA GLU A 128 21.47 7.81 -0.84
C GLU A 128 20.05 7.24 -0.88
N SER A 129 19.88 5.95 -0.63
CA SER A 129 18.57 5.29 -0.67
C SER A 129 17.68 5.66 0.52
N ARG A 130 18.27 6.13 1.65
CA ARG A 130 17.58 6.63 2.84
C ARG A 130 17.01 8.05 2.68
N VAL A 131 17.40 8.82 1.67
CA VAL A 131 16.91 10.21 1.48
C VAL A 131 15.40 10.21 1.30
N LEU A 132 14.70 10.86 2.23
CA LEU A 132 13.26 11.07 2.25
C LEU A 132 12.85 12.25 1.34
N PRO A 133 11.56 12.37 0.98
CA PRO A 133 11.09 13.47 0.12
C PRO A 133 11.34 14.87 0.67
N ASP A 134 11.50 15.02 1.99
CA ASP A 134 11.83 16.29 2.65
C ASP A 134 13.34 16.57 2.71
N GLY A 135 14.17 15.69 2.14
CA GLY A 135 15.63 15.78 2.14
C GLY A 135 16.31 15.24 3.39
N SER A 136 15.55 14.82 4.41
CA SER A 136 16.09 14.15 5.59
C SER A 136 16.45 12.69 5.29
N LEU A 137 17.20 12.04 6.18
CA LEU A 137 17.50 10.62 6.05
C LEU A 137 16.53 9.79 6.90
N MET A 138 15.98 8.73 6.32
CA MET A 138 15.27 7.69 7.06
C MET A 138 16.16 7.17 8.19
N GLU A 139 15.66 7.21 9.41
CA GLU A 139 16.31 6.63 10.57
C GLU A 139 15.74 5.24 10.84
N ILE A 140 16.62 4.26 11.00
CA ILE A 140 16.26 2.92 11.48
C ILE A 140 16.61 2.91 12.95
N THR A 141 15.59 2.90 13.82
CA THR A 141 15.79 2.99 15.27
C THR A 141 16.50 1.77 15.81
N LYS A 142 16.09 0.57 15.38
CA LYS A 142 16.70 -0.69 15.80
C LYS A 142 16.52 -1.78 14.75
N VAL A 143 17.56 -2.60 14.60
CA VAL A 143 17.55 -3.80 13.76
C VAL A 143 17.53 -5.01 14.69
N TYR A 144 16.67 -5.97 14.38
CA TYR A 144 16.52 -7.21 15.13
C TYR A 144 16.89 -8.41 14.26
N PRO A 145 17.57 -9.42 14.82
CA PRO A 145 17.61 -10.74 14.21
C PRO A 145 16.18 -11.28 14.13
N LEU A 146 15.78 -11.71 12.93
CA LEU A 146 14.48 -12.32 12.70
C LEU A 146 14.68 -13.60 11.90
N ASP A 147 14.23 -14.72 12.45
CA ASP A 147 14.11 -15.98 11.71
C ASP A 147 12.66 -16.44 11.72
N ALA A 148 12.09 -16.63 10.53
CA ALA A 148 10.67 -16.92 10.31
C ALA A 148 10.47 -18.33 9.72
N VAL A 149 11.38 -19.24 10.01
CA VAL A 149 11.37 -20.64 9.53
C VAL A 149 10.59 -21.59 10.44
N PHE A 150 10.11 -21.10 11.59
CA PHE A 150 9.42 -21.92 12.58
C PHE A 150 7.91 -21.90 12.34
N ASP A 151 7.33 -23.09 12.16
CA ASP A 151 5.89 -23.25 11.93
C ASP A 151 5.11 -23.43 13.24
N CYS A 152 5.75 -23.96 14.28
CA CYS A 152 5.13 -24.22 15.58
C CYS A 152 5.75 -23.32 16.68
N PRO A 153 4.95 -22.77 17.61
CA PRO A 153 5.46 -21.96 18.71
C PRO A 153 6.53 -22.67 19.56
N GLU A 154 6.44 -24.00 19.67
CA GLU A 154 7.39 -24.81 20.45
C GLU A 154 8.79 -24.90 19.82
N ASP A 155 8.90 -24.63 18.52
CA ASP A 155 10.16 -24.65 17.79
C ASP A 155 10.87 -23.27 17.81
N VAL A 156 10.19 -22.24 18.32
CA VAL A 156 10.72 -20.87 18.38
C VAL A 156 11.73 -20.76 19.53
N PRO A 157 12.95 -20.24 19.30
CA PRO A 157 13.93 -20.00 20.35
C PRO A 157 13.41 -19.05 21.44
N ASP A 158 13.91 -19.21 22.68
CA ASP A 158 13.54 -18.37 23.83
C ASP A 158 13.82 -16.86 23.62
N ASP A 159 14.79 -16.52 22.77
CA ASP A 159 15.13 -15.15 22.38
C ASP A 159 14.19 -14.64 21.27
N GLU A 160 12.89 -14.64 21.55
CA GLU A 160 11.87 -14.25 20.58
C GLU A 160 11.92 -12.73 20.29
N VAL A 161 11.92 -12.39 19.01
CA VAL A 161 11.92 -11.00 18.53
C VAL A 161 10.75 -10.18 19.08
N ALA A 162 9.58 -10.80 19.25
CA ALA A 162 8.38 -10.13 19.74
C ALA A 162 8.54 -9.69 21.20
N GLU A 163 9.06 -10.58 22.06
CA GLU A 163 9.35 -10.23 23.46
C GLU A 163 10.46 -9.19 23.57
N THR A 164 11.49 -9.26 22.71
CA THR A 164 12.55 -8.24 22.69
C THR A 164 11.98 -6.86 22.28
N VAL A 165 11.16 -6.78 21.23
CA VAL A 165 10.50 -5.53 20.81
C VAL A 165 9.60 -4.98 21.92
N LYS A 166 8.87 -5.84 22.62
CA LYS A 166 8.01 -5.48 23.75
C LYS A 166 8.84 -4.96 24.94
N GLN A 167 10.00 -5.54 25.23
CA GLN A 167 10.90 -5.06 26.28
C GLN A 167 11.49 -3.69 25.93
N ASP A 168 11.91 -3.49 24.68
CA ASP A 168 12.54 -2.24 24.24
C ASP A 168 11.54 -1.08 24.09
N PHE A 169 10.35 -1.38 23.55
CA PHE A 169 9.43 -0.37 23.02
C PHE A 169 7.99 -0.49 23.52
N GLY A 170 7.64 -1.58 24.20
CA GLY A 170 6.30 -1.88 24.70
C GLY A 170 5.34 -2.36 23.62
N THR A 171 5.05 -1.49 22.65
CA THR A 171 4.06 -1.74 21.60
C THR A 171 4.53 -1.26 20.23
N ILE A 172 3.93 -1.86 19.19
CA ILE A 172 3.99 -1.39 17.81
C ILE A 172 2.57 -1.08 17.31
N ASP A 173 2.45 -0.19 16.33
CA ASP A 173 1.18 0.14 15.68
C ASP A 173 1.02 -0.56 14.32
N ILE A 174 2.15 -0.81 13.64
CA ILE A 174 2.18 -1.30 12.26
C ILE A 174 3.12 -2.51 12.19
N LEU A 175 2.64 -3.60 11.62
CA LEU A 175 3.43 -4.78 11.28
C LEU A 175 3.43 -4.96 9.76
N VAL A 176 4.61 -5.01 9.16
CA VAL A 176 4.78 -5.26 7.72
C VAL A 176 5.51 -6.58 7.54
N HIS A 177 4.92 -7.48 6.76
CA HIS A 177 5.55 -8.73 6.34
C HIS A 177 6.04 -8.58 4.89
N SER A 178 7.36 -8.55 4.68
CA SER A 178 7.99 -8.42 3.36
C SER A 178 9.15 -9.42 3.21
N LEU A 179 8.89 -10.69 3.52
CA LEU A 179 9.85 -11.78 3.34
C LEU A 179 9.20 -12.92 2.56
N ALA A 180 10.01 -13.63 1.78
CA ALA A 180 9.65 -14.86 1.10
C ALA A 180 10.91 -15.66 0.85
N ASN A 181 10.83 -16.98 0.97
CA ASN A 181 11.94 -17.87 0.65
C ASN A 181 11.43 -19.16 0.01
N GLY A 182 12.08 -19.58 -1.07
CA GLY A 182 11.72 -20.77 -1.82
C GLY A 182 12.99 -21.43 -2.36
N PRO A 183 13.62 -22.35 -1.60
CA PRO A 183 14.91 -22.93 -1.98
C PRO A 183 14.85 -23.75 -3.29
N GLU A 184 13.66 -24.21 -3.67
CA GLU A 184 13.42 -25.02 -4.86
C GLU A 184 12.73 -24.24 -6.00
N VAL A 185 12.61 -22.91 -5.89
CA VAL A 185 11.87 -22.07 -6.87
C VAL A 185 12.42 -22.12 -8.30
N ILE A 186 13.69 -22.53 -8.45
CA ILE A 186 14.34 -22.70 -9.76
C ILE A 186 14.10 -24.07 -10.39
N LYS A 187 13.57 -25.04 -9.64
CA LYS A 187 13.32 -26.39 -10.16
C LYS A 187 12.03 -26.37 -11.00
N PRO A 188 11.94 -27.24 -12.03
CA PRO A 188 10.66 -27.55 -12.64
C PRO A 188 9.63 -27.95 -11.58
N LEU A 189 8.35 -27.62 -11.80
CA LEU A 189 7.28 -27.94 -10.84
C LEU A 189 7.23 -29.44 -10.50
N LEU A 190 7.50 -30.31 -11.48
CA LEU A 190 7.53 -31.77 -11.30
C LEU A 190 8.72 -32.25 -10.46
N GLU A 191 9.79 -31.46 -10.34
CA GLU A 191 11.00 -31.77 -9.57
C GLU A 191 11.03 -31.07 -8.21
N THR A 192 10.04 -30.22 -7.93
CA THR A 192 9.90 -29.51 -6.66
C THR A 192 9.39 -30.49 -5.61
N SER A 193 10.16 -30.66 -4.53
CA SER A 193 9.74 -31.53 -3.43
C SER A 193 8.49 -30.96 -2.74
N ARG A 194 7.73 -31.82 -2.05
CA ARG A 194 6.60 -31.37 -1.22
C ARG A 194 7.03 -30.30 -0.22
N ASN A 195 8.22 -30.42 0.37
CA ASN A 195 8.73 -29.44 1.32
C ASN A 195 9.09 -28.11 0.64
N GLY A 196 9.72 -28.16 -0.54
CA GLY A 196 9.98 -26.97 -1.35
C GLY A 196 8.71 -26.24 -1.76
N TYR A 197 7.66 -26.99 -2.13
CA TYR A 197 6.35 -26.46 -2.48
C TYR A 197 5.65 -25.83 -1.27
N LEU A 198 5.67 -26.51 -0.11
CA LEU A 198 5.08 -25.97 1.13
C LEU A 198 5.83 -24.74 1.63
N ALA A 199 7.16 -24.69 1.54
CA ALA A 199 7.95 -23.50 1.88
C ALA A 199 7.62 -22.30 0.99
N ALA A 200 7.37 -22.54 -0.31
CA ALA A 200 6.91 -21.49 -1.22
C ALA A 200 5.49 -21.02 -0.87
N ILE A 201 4.59 -21.92 -0.47
CA ILE A 201 3.20 -21.58 -0.08
C ILE A 201 3.13 -20.92 1.29
N SER A 202 3.95 -21.31 2.27
CA SER A 202 3.94 -20.72 3.61
C SER A 202 4.28 -19.22 3.57
N ALA A 203 5.12 -18.80 2.62
CA ALA A 203 5.35 -17.39 2.29
C ALA A 203 4.07 -16.65 1.83
N TYR A 204 3.08 -17.35 1.26
CA TYR A 204 1.77 -16.81 0.91
C TYR A 204 0.69 -17.04 1.99
N GLY A 205 0.93 -17.92 2.97
CA GLY A 205 -0.12 -18.56 3.78
C GLY A 205 -0.27 -18.13 5.24
N GLY A 206 0.67 -17.38 5.85
CA GLY A 206 0.56 -16.99 7.26
C GLY A 206 -0.52 -15.92 7.55
N GLY A 207 -1.51 -16.22 8.40
CA GLY A 207 -2.43 -15.24 9.02
C GLY A 207 -1.73 -14.47 10.17
N MET A 208 -2.21 -13.34 10.72
CA MET A 208 -3.50 -12.65 10.72
C MET A 208 -3.31 -11.19 11.21
N SER A 209 -4.26 -10.30 10.87
CA SER A 209 -4.54 -8.93 11.41
C SER A 209 -3.98 -7.71 10.63
N SER A 210 -4.90 -6.98 9.99
CA SER A 210 -4.74 -5.71 9.25
C SER A 210 -4.24 -5.87 7.80
N ALA A 211 -5.00 -5.30 6.85
CA ALA A 211 -4.79 -5.25 5.39
C ALA A 211 -3.59 -6.07 4.82
N LYS A 212 -3.87 -7.24 4.24
CA LYS A 212 -2.87 -8.01 3.48
C LYS A 212 -2.79 -7.46 2.06
N SER A 213 -1.89 -6.51 1.81
CA SER A 213 -1.55 -6.10 0.45
C SER A 213 -0.64 -7.16 -0.19
N ALA A 214 -1.22 -8.09 -0.96
CA ALA A 214 -0.44 -8.92 -1.86
C ALA A 214 0.05 -8.04 -3.02
N LEU A 215 1.29 -7.56 -2.89
CA LEU A 215 1.97 -6.74 -3.87
C LEU A 215 2.79 -7.66 -4.79
N GLU A 216 2.08 -8.26 -5.75
CA GLU A 216 2.60 -9.38 -6.58
C GLU A 216 3.28 -8.93 -7.89
N SER A 217 3.66 -7.67 -7.98
CA SER A 217 4.22 -7.12 -9.22
C SER A 217 5.73 -7.38 -9.32
N PRO A 218 6.27 -7.59 -10.54
CA PRO A 218 7.68 -7.81 -10.72
C PRO A 218 8.48 -6.51 -10.48
N LEU A 219 9.43 -6.57 -9.54
CA LEU A 219 10.39 -5.51 -9.24
C LEU A 219 11.82 -6.07 -9.36
N ARG A 220 12.74 -5.27 -9.90
CA ARG A 220 14.18 -5.58 -9.94
C ARG A 220 14.80 -5.52 -8.53
N SER A 221 14.54 -6.54 -7.71
CA SER A 221 15.07 -6.72 -6.36
C SER A 221 16.28 -7.67 -6.32
N ARG A 222 16.89 -7.88 -5.15
CA ARG A 222 17.92 -8.92 -4.93
C ARG A 222 17.44 -10.30 -5.41
N ALA A 223 16.18 -10.65 -5.13
CA ALA A 223 15.59 -11.91 -5.56
C ALA A 223 15.47 -11.99 -7.09
N ALA A 224 15.13 -10.88 -7.76
CA ALA A 224 15.04 -10.81 -9.22
C ALA A 224 16.34 -11.20 -9.92
N LYS A 225 17.47 -10.70 -9.41
CA LYS A 225 18.79 -10.97 -9.95
C LYS A 225 19.19 -12.45 -9.86
N ALA A 226 18.63 -13.19 -8.91
CA ALA A 226 18.97 -14.60 -8.67
C ALA A 226 18.19 -15.58 -9.55
N ILE A 227 16.99 -15.20 -10.04
CA ILE A 227 16.03 -16.15 -10.63
C ILE A 227 15.87 -15.94 -12.15
N GLY A 228 16.37 -14.84 -12.73
CA GLY A 228 16.49 -14.62 -14.18
C GLY A 228 15.17 -14.40 -14.95
N PHE A 229 14.05 -14.90 -14.45
CA PHE A 229 12.71 -14.76 -15.06
C PHE A 229 12.05 -13.40 -14.81
N ILE A 230 12.53 -12.63 -13.83
CA ILE A 230 11.87 -11.37 -13.44
C ILE A 230 11.99 -10.30 -14.53
N ASP A 231 13.12 -10.24 -15.23
CA ASP A 231 13.28 -9.28 -16.34
C ASP A 231 12.25 -9.52 -17.44
N MET A 232 11.97 -10.80 -17.76
CA MET A 232 10.93 -11.18 -18.71
C MET A 232 9.52 -10.76 -18.22
N MET A 233 9.24 -10.88 -16.92
CA MET A 233 7.97 -10.45 -16.35
C MET A 233 7.81 -8.92 -16.33
N ILE A 234 8.90 -8.18 -16.15
CA ILE A 234 8.89 -6.71 -16.26
C ILE A 234 8.57 -6.30 -17.70
N ASP A 235 9.24 -6.89 -18.67
CA ASP A 235 8.99 -6.61 -20.09
C ASP A 235 7.55 -6.97 -20.48
N TYR A 236 7.07 -8.14 -20.03
CA TYR A 236 5.67 -8.54 -20.23
C TYR A 236 4.70 -7.53 -19.62
N SER A 237 4.93 -7.09 -18.37
CA SER A 237 4.07 -6.11 -17.73
C SER A 237 4.10 -4.76 -18.44
N LEU A 238 5.26 -4.32 -18.92
CA LEU A 238 5.44 -3.06 -19.65
C LEU A 238 4.62 -3.02 -20.94
N GLU A 239 4.57 -4.15 -21.65
CA GLU A 239 3.85 -4.23 -22.92
C GLU A 239 2.34 -4.44 -22.71
N ASN A 240 1.97 -5.21 -21.68
CA ASN A 240 0.60 -5.72 -21.53
C ASN A 240 -0.25 -5.02 -20.48
N ALA A 241 0.32 -4.25 -19.55
CA ALA A 241 -0.46 -3.52 -18.56
C ALA A 241 -1.17 -2.28 -19.18
N PRO A 242 -2.37 -1.89 -18.68
CA PRO A 242 -3.04 -0.66 -19.08
C PRO A 242 -2.15 0.59 -18.91
N LEU A 243 -1.37 0.65 -17.81
CA LEU A 243 -0.36 1.67 -17.62
C LEU A 243 1.00 1.13 -18.09
N GLN A 244 1.38 1.46 -19.32
CA GLN A 244 2.64 1.03 -19.95
C GLN A 244 3.86 1.78 -19.38
N LYS A 245 4.20 1.48 -18.14
CA LYS A 245 5.36 2.03 -17.42
C LYS A 245 5.93 0.98 -16.47
N GLU A 246 7.18 1.14 -16.06
CA GLU A 246 7.75 0.29 -15.02
C GLU A 246 7.05 0.55 -13.69
N LEU A 247 6.88 -0.49 -12.88
CA LEU A 247 6.44 -0.33 -11.50
C LEU A 247 7.65 -0.04 -10.62
N THR A 248 7.54 1.04 -9.84
CA THR A 248 8.59 1.41 -8.89
C THR A 248 8.30 0.89 -7.49
N ALA A 249 9.35 0.60 -6.72
CA ALA A 249 9.20 0.21 -5.31
C ALA A 249 8.53 1.32 -4.47
N GLU A 250 8.70 2.59 -4.86
CA GLU A 250 8.07 3.73 -4.19
C GLU A 250 6.54 3.69 -4.31
N GLU A 251 5.98 3.29 -5.46
CA GLU A 251 4.52 3.17 -5.62
C GLU A 251 3.93 2.11 -4.69
N VAL A 252 4.65 1.00 -4.54
CA VAL A 252 4.35 -0.05 -3.56
C VAL A 252 4.41 0.49 -2.13
N GLY A 253 5.48 1.20 -1.79
CA GLY A 253 5.66 1.79 -0.47
C GLY A 253 4.56 2.80 -0.13
N ASN A 254 4.17 3.64 -1.08
CA ASN A 254 3.11 4.63 -0.92
C ASN A 254 1.75 3.97 -0.68
N ALA A 255 1.43 2.91 -1.43
CA ALA A 255 0.20 2.14 -1.23
C ALA A 255 0.17 1.47 0.16
N ALA A 256 1.28 0.87 0.58
CA ALA A 256 1.41 0.27 1.91
C ALA A 256 1.25 1.31 3.03
N ALA A 257 1.88 2.48 2.89
CA ALA A 257 1.75 3.57 3.85
C ALA A 257 0.30 4.09 3.96
N PHE A 258 -0.41 4.18 2.83
CA PHE A 258 -1.84 4.49 2.83
C PHE A 258 -2.66 3.43 3.58
N LEU A 259 -2.44 2.14 3.29
CA LEU A 259 -3.17 1.03 3.92
C LEU A 259 -2.87 0.89 5.43
N ALA A 260 -1.66 1.23 5.86
CA ALA A 260 -1.29 1.26 7.27
C ALA A 260 -1.84 2.50 8.01
N SER A 261 -2.38 3.49 7.28
CA SER A 261 -2.80 4.75 7.85
C SER A 261 -4.25 4.73 8.39
N PRO A 262 -4.62 5.65 9.31
CA PRO A 262 -6.02 5.84 9.70
C PRO A 262 -6.97 6.16 8.53
N LEU A 263 -6.45 6.63 7.39
CA LEU A 263 -7.26 6.89 6.19
C LEU A 263 -7.86 5.59 5.61
N ALA A 264 -7.21 4.45 5.85
CA ALA A 264 -7.67 3.13 5.45
C ALA A 264 -8.51 2.42 6.54
N SER A 265 -9.04 3.15 7.52
CA SER A 265 -9.78 2.59 8.67
C SER A 265 -10.99 1.70 8.32
N ALA A 266 -11.53 1.81 7.10
CA ALA A 266 -12.62 0.97 6.59
C ALA A 266 -12.16 -0.13 5.60
N ILE A 267 -10.85 -0.34 5.43
CA ILE A 267 -10.27 -1.31 4.48
C ILE A 267 -9.58 -2.41 5.29
N THR A 268 -10.16 -3.60 5.30
CA THR A 268 -9.58 -4.79 5.97
C THR A 268 -9.96 -6.06 5.20
N GLY A 269 -9.13 -7.11 5.31
CA GLY A 269 -9.34 -8.37 4.60
C GLY A 269 -9.32 -8.26 3.07
N ALA A 270 -8.78 -7.16 2.54
CA ALA A 270 -8.74 -6.86 1.11
C ALA A 270 -7.36 -7.15 0.51
N VAL A 271 -7.34 -7.58 -0.75
CA VAL A 271 -6.16 -7.63 -1.62
C VAL A 271 -6.20 -6.40 -2.51
N VAL A 272 -5.15 -5.58 -2.47
CA VAL A 272 -5.04 -4.35 -3.26
C VAL A 272 -3.93 -4.55 -4.29
N TYR A 273 -4.32 -4.58 -5.56
CA TYR A 273 -3.39 -4.71 -6.68
C TYR A 273 -2.68 -3.38 -6.96
N VAL A 274 -1.35 -3.42 -7.00
CA VAL A 274 -0.49 -2.29 -7.36
C VAL A 274 0.48 -2.80 -8.44
N ASP A 275 -0.05 -2.95 -9.64
CA ASP A 275 0.55 -3.71 -10.74
C ASP A 275 0.33 -3.05 -12.11
N ASN A 276 0.16 -1.72 -12.12
CA ASN A 276 -0.17 -0.96 -13.33
C ASN A 276 -1.47 -1.41 -14.03
N GLY A 277 -2.32 -2.20 -13.35
CA GLY A 277 -3.58 -2.72 -13.87
C GLY A 277 -3.45 -4.04 -14.64
N LEU A 278 -2.29 -4.70 -14.59
CA LEU A 278 -2.04 -5.94 -15.33
C LEU A 278 -3.07 -7.03 -15.00
N ASN A 279 -3.45 -7.19 -13.72
CA ASN A 279 -4.44 -8.17 -13.26
C ASN A 279 -5.81 -8.04 -13.95
N ALA A 280 -6.16 -6.85 -14.46
CA ALA A 280 -7.45 -6.60 -15.11
C ALA A 280 -7.45 -7.00 -16.60
N MET A 281 -6.29 -7.31 -17.18
CA MET A 281 -6.17 -7.66 -18.59
C MET A 281 -6.56 -9.11 -18.83
N GLY A 282 -7.51 -9.33 -19.75
CA GLY A 282 -7.96 -10.67 -20.12
C GLY A 282 -7.10 -11.36 -21.20
N VAL A 283 -6.23 -10.61 -21.88
CA VAL A 283 -5.36 -11.09 -22.97
C VAL A 283 -4.04 -10.32 -22.99
N GLY A 284 -2.96 -10.96 -23.44
CA GLY A 284 -1.71 -10.28 -23.79
C GLY A 284 -1.85 -9.56 -25.14
N VAL A 285 -1.68 -8.24 -25.14
CA VAL A 285 -1.76 -7.40 -26.35
C VAL A 285 -0.55 -7.57 -27.26
N ASP A 286 0.53 -8.14 -26.75
CA ASP A 286 1.73 -8.54 -27.50
C ASP A 286 1.54 -9.86 -28.30
N SER A 287 0.42 -10.55 -28.11
CA SER A 287 0.16 -11.83 -28.77
C SER A 287 0.23 -11.70 -30.30
N PRO A 288 0.90 -12.63 -31.01
CA PRO A 288 0.98 -12.60 -32.48
C PRO A 288 -0.38 -12.59 -33.18
N VAL A 289 -1.44 -13.08 -32.53
CA VAL A 289 -2.82 -13.08 -33.05
C VAL A 289 -3.36 -11.67 -33.27
N PHE A 290 -2.85 -10.68 -32.52
CA PHE A 290 -3.29 -9.30 -32.61
C PHE A 290 -2.35 -8.41 -33.44
N ARG A 291 -1.33 -8.98 -34.10
CA ARG A 291 -0.29 -8.21 -34.81
C ARG A 291 -0.84 -7.27 -35.88
N ASP A 292 -1.94 -7.65 -36.52
CA ASP A 292 -2.57 -6.87 -37.59
C ASP A 292 -3.68 -5.93 -37.06
N LEU A 293 -3.89 -5.88 -35.74
CA LEU A 293 -4.79 -4.93 -35.10
C LEU A 293 -4.01 -3.68 -34.68
N ASP A 294 -4.55 -2.51 -34.98
CA ASP A 294 -3.99 -1.22 -34.57
C ASP A 294 -4.33 -0.94 -33.09
N ILE A 295 -3.71 -1.71 -32.20
CA ILE A 295 -3.86 -1.51 -30.75
C ILE A 295 -3.03 -0.28 -30.34
N PRO A 296 -3.65 0.76 -29.78
CA PRO A 296 -2.92 1.95 -29.33
C PRO A 296 -1.86 1.58 -28.30
N LYS A 297 -0.61 1.94 -28.57
CA LYS A 297 0.49 1.84 -27.61
C LYS A 297 0.78 3.24 -27.05
N ALA A 298 1.13 3.31 -25.77
CA ALA A 298 1.67 4.52 -25.19
C ALA A 298 2.97 4.89 -25.95
N ASN A 299 3.14 6.18 -26.23
CA ASN A 299 4.35 6.67 -26.87
C ASN A 299 5.56 6.34 -25.98
N LYS A 300 6.50 5.56 -26.51
CA LYS A 300 7.81 5.35 -25.88
C LYS A 300 8.58 6.67 -26.00
N ASN A 301 8.56 7.49 -24.95
CA ASN A 301 9.42 8.66 -24.79
C ASN A 301 10.82 8.25 -24.37
#